data_AF-A0A9D7HH47-F1
#
_entry.id   AF-A0A9D7HH47-F1
#
_cell.length_a   1.000
_cell.length_b   1.000
_cell.length_c   1.000
_cell.angle_alpha   90.00
_cell.angle_beta   90.00
_cell.angle_gamma   90.00
#
_symmetry.space_group_name_H-M   'P 1'
#
loop_
_entity.id
_entity.type
_entity.pdbx_description
1 polymer ?
#
loop_
_entity_poly.entity_id
_entity_poly.type
_entity_poly.pdbx_seq_one_letter_code
_entity_poly.pdbx_strand_id
1 'polypeptide(L)'
;MSEAKTALLTHLLAGANSDFDYFECEAGAIDIKDLNSQLVALPMFGARRVVVLNDFDDLRSDEAKHGLVKRYTADPSPTTSLVMIQPLERKPGKREQTALQNDTSGYWFFELRTEENAKFVRAFTALHDKRIAVGAVEYLLETSTSQLRDLRAKLERFDSIRRR
;
A
#
# COMPACT_ATOMS: atom_id res chain seq x y z
N MET A 1 -3.11 0.20 -5.87
CA MET A 1 -2.93 0.81 -4.53
C MET A 1 -3.81 0.15 -3.48
N SER A 2 -5.13 -0.02 -3.72
CA SER A 2 -6.05 -0.72 -2.80
C SER A 2 -5.53 -2.08 -2.28
N GLU A 3 -4.94 -2.93 -3.13
CA GLU A 3 -4.53 -4.28 -2.71
C GLU A 3 -3.36 -4.31 -1.72
N ALA A 4 -2.32 -3.50 -1.94
CA ALA A 4 -1.18 -3.43 -1.04
C ALA A 4 -1.59 -2.90 0.34
N LYS A 5 -2.48 -1.90 0.34
CA LYS A 5 -3.11 -1.40 1.56
C LYS A 5 -3.91 -2.51 2.25
N THR A 6 -4.78 -3.22 1.53
CA THR A 6 -5.56 -4.33 2.11
C THR A 6 -4.65 -5.40 2.72
N ALA A 7 -3.59 -5.81 2.03
CA ALA A 7 -2.64 -6.80 2.55
C ALA A 7 -1.94 -6.32 3.84
N LEU A 8 -1.52 -5.04 3.88
CA LEU A 8 -0.97 -4.43 5.10
C LEU A 8 -1.99 -4.44 6.24
N LEU A 9 -3.23 -4.02 5.96
CA LEU A 9 -4.29 -3.98 6.97
C LEU A 9 -4.64 -5.37 7.50
N THR A 10 -4.71 -6.40 6.63
CA THR A 10 -4.94 -7.79 7.06
C THR A 10 -3.84 -8.32 7.99
N HIS A 11 -2.60 -7.85 7.82
CA HIS A 11 -1.50 -8.24 8.71
C HIS A 11 -1.43 -7.41 9.99
N LEU A 12 -1.81 -6.13 9.94
CA LEU A 12 -1.70 -5.22 11.08
C LEU A 12 -2.92 -5.25 12.00
N LEU A 13 -4.11 -5.49 11.44
CA LEU A 13 -5.36 -5.59 12.16
C LEU A 13 -5.75 -7.06 12.29
N ALA A 14 -5.88 -7.54 13.52
CA ALA A 14 -6.26 -8.92 13.80
C ALA A 14 -7.61 -8.97 14.54
N GLY A 15 -8.51 -9.85 14.08
CA GLY A 15 -9.74 -10.20 14.80
C GLY A 15 -10.98 -9.40 14.41
N ALA A 16 -12.09 -9.71 15.09
CA ALA A 16 -13.43 -9.19 14.79
C ALA A 16 -13.65 -7.71 15.16
N ASN A 17 -12.72 -7.09 15.90
CA ASN A 17 -12.81 -5.72 16.41
C ASN A 17 -11.83 -4.75 15.72
N SER A 18 -11.34 -5.09 14.53
CA SER A 18 -10.36 -4.31 13.76
C SER A 18 -10.78 -2.85 13.53
N ASP A 19 -12.08 -2.59 13.48
CA ASP A 19 -12.63 -1.28 13.14
C ASP A 19 -12.35 -0.22 14.22
N PHE A 20 -12.18 -0.63 15.49
CA PHE A 20 -11.84 0.30 16.58
C PHE A 20 -10.37 0.73 16.54
N ASP A 21 -9.52 -0.13 15.99
CA ASP A 21 -8.08 0.05 15.90
C ASP A 21 -7.65 0.56 14.52
N TYR A 22 -8.60 0.87 13.65
CA TYR A 22 -8.36 1.42 12.33
C TYR A 22 -8.85 2.87 12.24
N PHE A 23 -8.01 3.74 11.68
CA PHE A 23 -8.39 5.09 11.31
C PHE A 23 -7.79 5.44 9.96
N GLU A 24 -8.59 6.05 9.09
CA GLU A 24 -8.17 6.52 7.77
C GLU A 24 -8.71 7.91 7.50
N CYS A 25 -7.87 8.80 6.98
CA CYS A 25 -8.29 10.11 6.51
C CYS A 25 -7.39 10.64 5.38
N GLU A 26 -7.88 11.68 4.71
CA GLU A 26 -7.08 12.55 3.86
C GLU A 26 -6.25 13.51 4.73
N ALA A 27 -4.96 13.63 4.45
CA ALA A 27 -4.02 14.48 5.16
C ALA A 27 -4.48 15.96 5.20
N GLY A 28 -5.01 16.46 4.09
CA GLY A 28 -5.54 17.82 3.98
C GLY A 28 -6.78 18.06 4.86
N ALA A 29 -7.60 17.03 5.08
CA ALA A 29 -8.92 17.16 5.70
C ALA A 29 -8.91 17.04 7.24
N ILE A 30 -7.94 16.35 7.83
CA ILE A 30 -7.84 16.17 9.28
C ILE A 30 -7.18 17.39 9.94
N ASP A 31 -7.67 17.85 11.10
CA ASP A 31 -6.96 18.90 11.84
C ASP A 31 -5.77 18.34 12.65
N ILE A 32 -4.88 19.21 13.11
CA ILE A 32 -3.68 18.79 13.84
C ILE A 32 -3.98 18.12 15.20
N LYS A 33 -5.04 18.55 15.90
CA LYS A 33 -5.38 18.01 17.22
C LYS A 33 -5.95 16.61 17.09
N ASP A 34 -6.82 16.41 16.11
CA ASP A 34 -7.39 15.12 15.78
C ASP A 34 -6.30 14.17 15.31
N LEU A 35 -5.42 14.61 14.40
CA LEU A 35 -4.29 13.79 13.95
C LEU A 35 -3.41 13.34 15.11
N ASN A 36 -3.02 14.26 15.99
CA ASN A 36 -2.23 13.91 17.17
C ASN A 36 -2.97 12.91 18.06
N SER A 37 -4.27 13.13 18.30
CA SER A 37 -5.10 12.24 19.11
C SER A 37 -5.18 10.84 18.53
N GLN A 38 -5.28 10.69 17.21
CA GLN A 38 -5.30 9.39 16.55
C GLN A 38 -3.96 8.64 16.64
N LEU A 39 -2.84 9.36 16.56
CA LEU A 39 -1.50 8.78 16.62
C LEU A 39 -1.12 8.28 18.02
N VAL A 40 -1.55 8.99 19.08
CA VAL A 40 -1.24 8.64 20.48
C VAL A 40 -2.29 7.77 21.15
N ALA A 41 -3.45 7.56 20.52
CA ALA A 41 -4.49 6.69 21.04
C ALA A 41 -3.98 5.25 21.15
N LEU A 42 -4.18 4.64 22.32
CA LEU A 42 -3.88 3.23 22.52
C LEU A 42 -4.86 2.36 21.73
N PRO A 43 -4.42 1.19 21.23
CA PRO A 43 -5.34 0.23 20.66
C PRO A 43 -6.36 -0.23 21.73
N MET A 44 -7.62 -0.37 21.33
CA MET A 44 -8.72 -0.66 22.23
C MET A 44 -8.91 -2.16 22.45
N PHE A 45 -8.77 -2.97 21.39
CA PHE A 45 -8.99 -4.42 21.44
C PHE A 45 -7.90 -5.25 20.74
N GLY A 46 -7.12 -4.62 19.86
CA GLY A 46 -6.03 -5.24 19.11
C GLY A 46 -4.66 -5.04 19.76
N ALA A 47 -3.67 -5.74 19.20
CA ALA A 47 -2.27 -5.55 19.58
C ALA A 47 -1.69 -4.22 19.04
N ARG A 48 -2.30 -3.68 17.98
CA ARG A 48 -1.84 -2.49 17.27
C ARG A 48 -3.01 -1.66 16.78
N ARG A 49 -2.83 -0.34 16.79
CA ARG A 49 -3.64 0.65 16.08
C ARG A 49 -3.01 0.93 14.72
N VAL A 50 -3.83 1.18 13.71
CA VAL A 50 -3.39 1.56 12.36
C VAL A 50 -4.01 2.89 11.99
N VAL A 51 -3.16 3.85 11.64
CA VAL A 51 -3.55 5.18 11.15
C VAL A 51 -3.08 5.30 9.71
N VAL A 52 -4.01 5.46 8.77
CA VAL A 52 -3.75 5.65 7.35
C VAL A 52 -3.97 7.12 6.99
N LEU A 53 -2.94 7.76 6.44
CA LEU A 53 -3.01 9.11 5.88
C LEU A 53 -2.85 9.02 4.36
N ASN A 54 -3.92 9.35 3.65
CA ASN A 54 -3.90 9.53 2.20
C ASN A 54 -3.44 10.95 1.85
N ASP A 55 -2.93 11.12 0.63
CA ASP A 55 -2.44 12.39 0.07
C ASP A 55 -1.46 13.14 1.00
N PHE A 56 -0.48 12.42 1.53
CA PHE A 56 0.52 12.93 2.47
C PHE A 56 1.21 14.24 2.06
N ASP A 57 1.38 14.51 0.76
CA ASP A 57 1.97 15.75 0.26
C ASP A 57 1.18 17.00 0.67
N ASP A 58 -0.13 16.88 0.94
CA ASP A 58 -0.94 17.98 1.48
C ASP A 58 -0.43 18.45 2.83
N LEU A 59 0.20 17.57 3.63
CA LEU A 59 0.81 17.96 4.91
C LEU A 59 1.98 18.92 4.72
N ARG A 60 2.69 18.89 3.58
CA ARG A 60 3.83 19.79 3.36
C ARG A 60 3.42 21.26 3.32
N SER A 61 2.16 21.54 2.99
CA SER A 61 1.60 22.90 3.01
C SER A 61 1.26 23.40 4.42
N ASP A 62 1.12 22.49 5.39
CA ASP A 62 0.82 22.77 6.79
C ASP A 62 2.02 22.39 7.67
N GLU A 63 2.87 23.37 7.98
CA GLU A 63 4.10 23.17 8.75
C GLU A 63 3.86 22.50 10.11
N ALA A 64 2.71 22.79 10.75
CA ALA A 64 2.39 22.25 12.05
C ALA A 64 2.07 20.75 11.97
N LYS A 65 1.25 20.33 10.99
CA LYS A 65 0.97 18.91 10.75
C LYS A 65 2.22 18.16 10.26
N HIS A 66 2.99 18.75 9.34
CA HIS A 66 4.24 18.16 8.88
C HIS A 66 5.24 17.97 10.03
N GLY A 67 5.38 18.97 10.90
CA GLY A 67 6.20 18.91 12.10
C GLY A 67 5.72 17.89 13.13
N LEU A 68 4.40 17.67 13.24
CA LEU A 68 3.83 16.59 14.05
C LEU A 68 4.23 15.21 13.51
N VAL A 69 3.98 14.96 12.21
CA VAL A 69 4.31 13.67 11.60
C VAL A 69 5.81 13.38 11.65
N LYS A 70 6.66 14.38 11.37
CA LYS A 70 8.11 14.24 11.47
C LYS A 70 8.58 13.88 12.88
N ARG A 71 7.98 14.48 13.91
CA ARG A 71 8.28 14.12 15.30
C ARG A 71 7.82 12.70 15.62
N TYR A 72 6.63 12.32 15.16
CA TYR A 72 6.11 10.99 15.36
C TYR A 72 6.96 9.92 14.67
N THR A 73 7.44 10.14 13.44
CA THR A 73 8.28 9.14 12.75
C THR A 73 9.63 8.96 13.42
N ALA A 74 10.19 10.01 14.04
CA ALA A 74 11.45 9.93 14.77
C ALA A 74 11.34 9.15 16.10
N ASP A 75 10.16 9.12 16.73
CA ASP A 75 9.88 8.38 17.96
C ASP A 75 8.45 7.81 17.92
N PRO A 76 8.20 6.76 17.12
CA PRO A 76 6.85 6.27 16.88
C PRO A 76 6.34 5.45 18.07
N SER A 77 5.03 5.52 18.32
CA SER A 77 4.41 4.64 19.31
C SER A 77 4.61 3.18 18.90
N PRO A 78 5.06 2.29 19.81
CA PRO A 78 5.28 0.87 19.51
C PRO A 78 3.96 0.13 19.21
N THR A 79 2.82 0.71 19.60
CA THR A 79 1.48 0.14 19.43
C THR A 79 0.69 0.78 18.30
N THR A 80 1.23 1.79 17.60
CA THR A 80 0.54 2.47 16.49
C THR A 80 1.38 2.42 15.21
N SER A 81 0.81 1.83 14.16
CA SER A 81 1.38 1.80 12.81
C SER A 81 0.81 2.94 11.98
N LEU A 82 1.65 3.92 11.64
CA LEU A 82 1.31 4.99 10.70
C LEU A 82 1.63 4.53 9.26
N VAL A 83 0.64 4.58 8.38
CA VAL A 83 0.76 4.27 6.96
C VAL A 83 0.46 5.54 6.17
N MET A 84 1.45 6.02 5.42
CA MET A 84 1.30 7.20 4.57
C MET A 84 1.19 6.75 3.12
N ILE A 85 0.15 7.19 2.43
CA ILE A 85 -0.13 6.87 1.04
C ILE A 85 -0.05 8.16 0.24
N GLN A 86 0.76 8.15 -0.82
CA GLN A 86 0.91 9.26 -1.73
C GLN A 86 0.76 8.76 -3.17
N PRO A 87 -0.21 9.27 -3.94
CA PRO A 87 -0.20 9.16 -5.38
C PRO A 87 1.03 9.90 -5.95
N LEU A 88 1.82 9.22 -6.76
CA LEU A 88 3.01 9.79 -7.38
C LEU A 88 2.83 9.80 -8.89
N GLU A 89 3.01 10.97 -9.51
CA GLU A 89 3.04 11.11 -10.98
C GLU A 89 4.35 10.59 -11.57
N ARG A 90 5.43 10.63 -10.79
CA ARG A 90 6.76 10.16 -11.19
C ARG A 90 7.46 9.41 -10.07
N LYS A 91 8.44 8.59 -10.45
CA LYS A 91 9.36 8.00 -9.48
C LYS A 91 10.15 9.11 -8.77
N PRO A 92 10.19 9.12 -7.42
CA PRO A 92 10.92 10.13 -6.68
C PRO A 92 12.41 9.96 -6.91
N GLY A 93 13.17 11.06 -6.93
CA GLY A 93 14.62 11.04 -7.04
C GLY A 93 15.28 10.45 -5.79
N LYS A 94 16.57 10.08 -5.86
CA LYS A 94 17.30 9.47 -4.74
C LYS A 94 17.25 10.33 -3.46
N ARG A 95 17.35 11.66 -3.59
CA ARG A 95 17.25 12.60 -2.45
C ARG A 95 15.86 12.62 -1.82
N GLU A 96 14.81 12.63 -2.63
CA GLU A 96 13.41 12.59 -2.18
C GLU A 96 13.13 11.27 -1.44
N GLN A 97 13.66 10.15 -1.96
CA GLN A 97 13.55 8.85 -1.30
C GLN A 97 14.29 8.81 0.05
N THR A 98 15.54 9.28 0.09
CA THR A 98 16.31 9.29 1.34
C THR A 98 15.66 10.17 2.41
N ALA A 99 15.09 11.32 2.02
CA ALA A 99 14.41 12.21 2.96
C ALA A 99 13.20 11.55 3.64
N LEU A 100 12.47 10.69 2.91
CA LEU A 100 11.34 9.94 3.44
C LEU A 100 11.77 8.71 4.24
N GLN A 101 12.86 8.04 3.82
CA GLN A 101 13.28 6.73 4.35
C GLN A 101 14.10 6.77 5.64
N ASN A 102 14.56 7.93 6.10
CA ASN A 102 15.42 8.00 7.29
C ASN A 102 14.75 7.37 8.54
N ASP A 103 13.44 7.57 8.68
CA ASP A 103 12.65 7.08 9.81
C ASP A 103 11.45 6.21 9.37
N THR A 104 11.35 5.89 8.07
CA THR A 104 10.21 5.12 7.54
C THR A 104 10.65 4.07 6.50
N SER A 105 9.84 3.02 6.34
CA SER A 105 10.01 2.04 5.27
C SER A 105 9.13 2.40 4.08
N GLY A 106 9.74 2.42 2.90
CA GLY A 106 9.11 2.91 1.68
C GLY A 106 8.90 1.87 0.59
N TYR A 107 7.68 1.75 0.07
CA TYR A 107 7.32 0.84 -1.04
C TYR A 107 6.66 1.56 -2.20
N TRP A 108 7.30 1.56 -3.36
CA TRP A 108 6.83 2.31 -4.52
C TRP A 108 6.10 1.40 -5.49
N PHE A 109 4.91 1.83 -5.91
CA PHE A 109 4.09 1.14 -6.90
C PHE A 109 4.09 1.97 -8.18
N PHE A 110 4.56 1.38 -9.28
CA PHE A 110 4.55 1.99 -10.60
C PHE A 110 3.84 1.08 -11.59
N GLU A 111 3.36 1.67 -12.68
CA GLU A 111 2.90 0.89 -13.82
C GLU A 111 4.08 0.09 -14.38
N LEU A 112 3.84 -1.20 -14.63
CA LEU A 112 4.85 -2.08 -15.18
C LEU A 112 5.06 -1.78 -16.66
N ARG A 113 6.32 -1.80 -17.09
CA ARG A 113 6.65 -1.81 -18.52
C ARG A 113 6.20 -3.12 -19.15
N THR A 114 6.05 -3.13 -20.48
CA THR A 114 5.66 -4.33 -21.25
C THR A 114 6.52 -5.55 -20.90
N GLU A 115 7.83 -5.38 -20.76
CA GLU A 115 8.77 -6.46 -20.39
C GLU A 115 8.57 -6.96 -18.95
N GLU A 116 8.15 -6.08 -18.04
CA GLU A 116 7.90 -6.40 -16.65
C GLU A 116 6.57 -7.12 -16.46
N ASN A 117 5.59 -6.88 -17.34
CA ASN A 117 4.31 -7.60 -17.34
C ASN A 117 4.51 -9.11 -17.52
N ALA A 118 5.43 -9.54 -18.40
CA ALA A 118 5.74 -10.95 -18.57
C ALA A 118 6.33 -11.58 -17.29
N LYS A 119 7.18 -10.84 -16.58
CA LYS A 119 7.75 -11.27 -15.29
C LYS A 119 6.67 -11.35 -14.23
N PHE A 120 5.77 -10.36 -14.17
CA PHE A 120 4.64 -10.35 -13.26
C PHE A 120 3.72 -11.55 -13.48
N VAL A 121 3.33 -11.84 -14.73
CA VAL A 121 2.48 -13.00 -15.06
C VAL A 121 3.12 -14.30 -14.56
N ARG A 122 4.42 -14.50 -14.83
CA ARG A 122 5.13 -15.70 -14.38
C ARG A 122 5.20 -15.78 -12.86
N ALA A 123 5.55 -14.68 -12.18
CA ALA A 123 5.61 -14.62 -10.73
C ALA A 123 4.24 -14.89 -10.09
N PHE A 124 3.17 -14.32 -10.64
CA PHE A 124 1.79 -14.56 -10.20
C PHE A 124 1.42 -16.03 -10.35
N THR A 125 1.68 -16.66 -11.51
CA THR A 125 1.39 -18.08 -11.68
C THR A 125 2.19 -18.97 -10.74
N ALA A 126 3.45 -18.62 -10.47
CA ALA A 126 4.30 -19.36 -9.54
C ALA A 126 3.80 -19.25 -8.08
N LEU A 127 3.26 -18.10 -7.67
CA LEU A 127 2.66 -17.89 -6.36
C LEU A 127 1.42 -18.80 -6.13
N HIS A 128 0.76 -19.21 -7.21
CA HIS A 128 -0.39 -20.11 -7.19
C HIS A 128 -0.01 -21.57 -7.56
N ASP A 129 1.26 -21.95 -7.42
CA ASP A 129 1.80 -23.28 -7.76
C ASP A 129 1.50 -23.74 -9.20
N LYS A 130 1.39 -22.78 -10.13
CA LYS A 130 1.09 -23.01 -11.55
C LYS A 130 2.28 -22.65 -12.43
N ARG A 131 2.26 -23.22 -13.64
CA ARG A 131 3.23 -22.94 -14.70
C ARG A 131 2.48 -22.43 -15.91
N ILE A 132 3.08 -21.46 -16.60
CA ILE A 132 2.57 -20.90 -17.85
C ILE A 132 3.67 -21.00 -18.90
N ALA A 133 3.31 -21.48 -20.10
CA ALA A 133 4.23 -21.58 -21.22
C ALA A 133 4.57 -20.17 -21.75
N VAL A 134 5.77 -20.00 -22.30
CA VAL A 134 6.25 -18.69 -22.80
C VAL A 134 5.28 -18.08 -23.82
N GLY A 135 4.88 -18.85 -24.84
CA GLY A 135 3.93 -18.38 -25.85
C GLY A 135 2.52 -18.08 -25.30
N ALA A 136 2.12 -18.72 -24.19
CA ALA A 136 0.87 -18.40 -23.52
C ALA A 136 0.94 -17.06 -22.76
N VAL A 137 2.13 -16.70 -22.23
CA VAL A 137 2.36 -15.36 -21.65
C VAL A 137 2.24 -14.30 -22.74
N GLU A 138 2.89 -14.50 -23.88
CA GLU A 138 2.86 -13.56 -25.00
C GLU A 138 1.42 -13.32 -25.48
N TYR A 139 0.68 -14.41 -25.75
CA TYR A 139 -0.73 -14.33 -26.15
C TYR A 139 -1.61 -13.65 -25.09
N LEU A 140 -1.37 -13.91 -23.81
CA LEU A 140 -2.10 -13.25 -22.73
C LEU A 140 -1.83 -11.74 -22.73
N LEU A 141 -0.58 -11.32 -22.94
CA LEU A 141 -0.21 -9.90 -22.99
C LEU A 141 -0.79 -9.21 -24.22
N GLU A 142 -0.80 -9.85 -25.38
CA GLU A 142 -1.38 -9.32 -26.62
C GLU A 142 -2.90 -9.11 -26.53
N THR A 143 -3.60 -10.01 -25.83
CA THR A 143 -5.06 -9.96 -25.72
C THR A 143 -5.55 -9.12 -24.53
N SER A 144 -4.64 -8.64 -23.67
CA SER A 144 -4.97 -7.88 -22.47
C SER A 144 -4.71 -6.40 -22.67
N THR A 145 -5.46 -5.57 -21.95
CA THR A 145 -5.08 -4.16 -21.80
C THR A 145 -3.77 -4.09 -21.02
N SER A 146 -3.04 -2.99 -21.11
CA SER A 146 -1.80 -2.77 -20.33
C SER A 146 -2.04 -2.69 -18.81
N GLN A 147 -3.29 -2.78 -18.35
CA GLN A 147 -3.64 -2.64 -16.94
C GLN A 147 -3.43 -3.96 -16.17
N LEU A 148 -2.65 -3.89 -15.09
CA LEU A 148 -2.37 -5.04 -14.22
C LEU A 148 -3.63 -5.67 -13.61
N ARG A 149 -4.67 -4.86 -13.36
CA ARG A 149 -5.96 -5.35 -12.85
C ARG A 149 -6.60 -6.34 -13.82
N ASP A 150 -6.57 -6.05 -15.11
CA ASP A 150 -7.15 -6.90 -16.14
C ASP A 150 -6.34 -8.18 -16.34
N LEU A 151 -5.01 -8.06 -16.33
CA LEU A 151 -4.10 -9.21 -16.35
C LEU A 151 -4.36 -10.15 -15.16
N ARG A 152 -4.48 -9.60 -13.95
CA ARG A 152 -4.79 -10.36 -12.74
C ARG A 152 -6.15 -11.06 -12.86
N ALA A 153 -7.20 -10.34 -13.24
CA ALA A 153 -8.55 -10.91 -13.37
C ALA A 153 -8.59 -12.07 -14.38
N LYS A 154 -7.83 -11.97 -15.48
CA LYS A 154 -7.69 -13.09 -16.44
C LYS A 154 -6.94 -14.28 -15.84
N LEU A 155 -5.86 -14.04 -15.10
CA LEU A 155 -5.10 -15.11 -14.43
C LEU A 155 -5.95 -15.82 -13.37
N GLU A 156 -6.77 -15.10 -12.60
CA GLU A 156 -7.69 -15.67 -11.60
C GLU A 156 -8.80 -16.54 -12.25
N ARG A 157 -9.22 -16.23 -13.49
CA ARG A 157 -10.13 -17.11 -14.24
C ARG A 157 -9.48 -18.46 -14.55
N PHE A 158 -8.23 -18.46 -14.99
CA PHE A 158 -7.48 -19.72 -15.16
C PHE A 158 -7.22 -20.42 -13.82
N ASP A 159 -7.21 -19.66 -12.71
CA ASP A 159 -7.10 -20.25 -11.39
C ASP A 159 -8.36 -21.04 -11.01
N SER A 160 -9.53 -20.42 -11.21
CA SER A 160 -10.85 -20.93 -10.79
C SER A 160 -11.42 -22.05 -11.66
N ILE A 161 -10.96 -22.22 -12.91
CA ILE A 161 -11.45 -23.28 -13.82
C ILE A 161 -11.13 -24.71 -13.30
N ARG A 162 -10.24 -24.88 -12.31
CA ARG A 162 -9.77 -26.19 -11.82
C ARG A 162 -10.39 -26.68 -10.51
N ARG A 163 -11.68 -26.38 -10.26
CA ARG A 163 -12.49 -26.98 -9.17
C ARG A 163 -13.63 -27.86 -9.69
N ARG A 164 -13.37 -28.71 -10.69
CA ARG A 164 -14.23 -29.83 -11.08
C ARG A 164 -13.40 -31.08 -11.29
#